data_AF-A0A8S3BB88-F1
#
_entry.id   AF-A0A8S3BB88-F1
#
_cell.length_a   1.000
_cell.length_b   1.000
_cell.length_c   1.000
_cell.angle_alpha   90.00
_cell.angle_beta   90.00
_cell.angle_gamma   90.00
#
_symmetry.space_group_name_H-M   'P 1'
#
loop_
_entity.id
_entity.type
_entity.pdbx_description
1 polymer ?
#
loop_
_entity_poly.entity_id
_entity_poly.type
_entity_poly.pdbx_seq_one_letter_code
_entity_poly.pdbx_strand_id
1 'polypeptide(L)'
;MQPRLLLIHVICLLAMIRLAKTDLVKDFRPPATPLLLLNPTIQVWSKGDRLNDVPTSHWIESQNMSLVGLIRINNGSKILRFMGVTDESIEPMRQIQVRVQPTQTLYVFQSEEVELNLTFIQPAFMHSLELSSL
;
A
#
# COMPACT_ATOMS: atom_id res chain seq x y z
N MET A 1 16.86 -6.72 52.58
CA MET A 1 16.15 -6.31 51.34
C MET A 1 14.70 -6.76 51.43
N GLN A 2 13.74 -5.84 51.39
CA GLN A 2 12.32 -6.17 51.59
C GLN A 2 11.71 -6.73 50.29
N PRO A 3 11.08 -7.93 50.30
CA PRO A 3 10.60 -8.62 49.09
C PRO A 3 9.50 -7.84 48.34
N ARG A 4 8.77 -6.98 49.05
CA ARG A 4 7.76 -6.08 48.46
C ARG A 4 8.38 -5.03 47.54
N LEU A 5 9.58 -4.55 47.85
CA LEU A 5 10.27 -3.56 47.03
C LEU A 5 10.76 -4.17 45.72
N LEU A 6 11.27 -5.41 45.75
CA LEU A 6 11.72 -6.14 44.56
C LEU A 6 10.56 -6.40 43.58
N LEU A 7 9.38 -6.79 44.11
CA LEU A 7 8.19 -7.05 43.32
C LEU A 7 7.71 -5.80 42.56
N ILE A 8 7.74 -4.63 43.20
CA ILE A 8 7.37 -3.35 42.58
C ILE A 8 8.34 -3.01 41.44
N HIS A 9 9.65 -3.19 41.62
CA HIS A 9 10.63 -2.95 40.57
C HIS A 9 10.43 -3.88 39.36
N VAL A 10 10.11 -5.15 39.59
CA VAL A 10 9.83 -6.12 38.51
C VAL A 10 8.54 -5.76 37.77
N ILE A 11 7.49 -5.36 38.48
CA ILE A 11 6.22 -4.93 37.85
C ILE A 11 6.43 -3.63 37.05
N CYS A 12 7.17 -2.65 37.60
CA CYS A 12 7.52 -1.42 36.89
C CYS A 12 8.36 -1.71 35.65
N LEU A 13 9.34 -2.61 35.74
CA LEU A 13 10.17 -3.00 34.60
C LEU A 13 9.33 -3.68 33.50
N LEU A 14 8.43 -4.60 33.89
CA LEU A 14 7.51 -5.26 32.95
C LEU A 14 6.53 -4.27 32.30
N ALA A 15 6.03 -3.29 33.04
CA ALA A 15 5.17 -2.22 32.51
C ALA A 15 5.92 -1.31 31.52
N MET A 16 7.17 -0.95 31.82
CA MET A 16 8.03 -0.15 30.95
C MET A 16 8.38 -0.88 29.65
N ILE A 17 8.64 -2.20 29.71
CA ILE A 17 8.87 -3.04 28.52
C ILE A 17 7.60 -3.10 27.63
N ARG A 18 6.39 -3.07 28.22
CA ARG A 18 5.13 -3.04 27.47
C ARG A 18 4.89 -1.68 26.80
N LEU A 19 5.29 -0.58 27.45
CA LEU A 19 5.10 0.78 26.95
C LEU A 19 6.11 1.15 25.84
N ALA A 20 7.33 0.60 25.89
CA ALA A 20 8.40 0.85 24.91
C ALA A 20 8.16 0.22 23.53
N LYS A 21 7.13 -0.61 23.35
CA LYS A 21 6.65 -1.02 22.02
C LYS A 21 5.76 0.09 21.43
N THR A 22 6.32 1.26 21.24
CA THR A 22 5.65 2.34 20.51
C THR A 22 6.24 2.37 19.11
N ASP A 23 5.49 1.88 18.12
CA ASP A 23 5.82 2.04 16.70
C ASP A 23 5.80 3.54 16.37
N LEU A 24 6.97 4.19 16.44
CA LEU A 24 7.15 5.61 16.15
C LEU A 24 7.27 5.88 14.64
N VAL A 25 6.54 5.13 13.82
CA VAL A 25 6.34 5.44 12.41
C VAL A 25 4.84 5.60 12.24
N LYS A 26 4.37 6.84 12.18
CA LYS A 26 3.02 7.13 11.72
C LYS A 26 2.91 6.53 10.32
N ASP A 27 1.93 5.67 10.08
CA ASP A 27 1.68 5.09 8.75
C ASP A 27 1.60 6.23 7.73
N PHE A 28 2.64 6.35 6.89
CA PHE A 28 2.71 7.38 5.89
C PHE A 28 1.73 7.03 4.77
N ARG A 29 0.60 7.74 4.76
CA ARG A 29 -0.42 7.63 3.72
C ARG A 29 -0.45 8.91 2.88
N PRO A 30 0.04 8.91 1.64
CA PRO A 30 -0.15 10.04 0.76
C PRO A 30 -1.63 10.18 0.37
N PRO A 31 -2.11 11.39 0.04
CA PRO A 31 -3.47 11.60 -0.44
C PRO A 31 -3.75 10.87 -1.77
N ALA A 32 -2.69 10.63 -2.55
CA ALA A 32 -2.72 9.77 -3.73
C ALA A 32 -1.45 8.91 -3.76
N THR A 33 -1.64 7.59 -3.83
CA THR A 33 -0.53 6.63 -3.91
C THR A 33 -0.12 6.44 -5.36
N PRO A 34 1.16 6.62 -5.72
CA PRO A 34 1.62 6.41 -7.08
C PRO A 34 1.74 4.90 -7.39
N LEU A 35 1.21 4.48 -8.54
CA LEU A 35 1.22 3.09 -8.99
C LEU A 35 2.07 2.88 -10.24
N LEU A 36 2.05 3.82 -11.17
CA LEU A 36 2.89 3.74 -12.38
C LEU A 36 3.28 5.16 -12.76
N LEU A 37 4.57 5.48 -12.80
CA LEU A 37 5.07 6.79 -13.24
C LEU A 37 6.12 6.55 -14.33
N LEU A 38 5.70 6.51 -15.60
CA LEU A 38 6.63 6.30 -16.71
C LEU A 38 7.07 7.61 -17.35
N ASN A 39 6.14 8.55 -17.58
CA ASN A 39 6.40 9.87 -18.17
C ASN A 39 5.24 10.84 -17.83
N PRO A 40 5.27 12.13 -18.26
CA PRO A 40 4.21 13.09 -17.95
C PRO A 40 2.79 12.71 -18.37
N THR A 41 2.63 11.85 -19.39
CA THR A 41 1.32 11.44 -19.93
C THR A 41 0.91 10.04 -19.50
N ILE A 42 1.86 9.23 -19.03
CA ILE A 42 1.64 7.86 -18.56
C ILE A 42 1.95 7.82 -17.06
N GLN A 43 0.94 8.21 -16.29
CA GLN A 43 0.93 8.16 -14.84
C GLN A 43 -0.36 7.54 -14.33
N VAL A 44 -0.28 6.68 -13.33
CA VAL A 44 -1.44 6.05 -12.68
C VAL A 44 -1.30 6.17 -11.18
N TRP A 45 -2.35 6.68 -10.55
CA TRP A 45 -2.44 6.99 -9.13
C TRP A 45 -3.71 6.37 -8.52
N SER A 46 -3.65 6.04 -7.24
CA SER A 46 -4.83 5.69 -6.44
C SER A 46 -5.09 6.76 -5.39
N LYS A 47 -6.28 7.37 -5.43
CA LYS A 47 -6.72 8.37 -4.44
C LYS A 47 -7.40 7.76 -3.20
N GLY A 48 -7.59 6.43 -3.21
CA GLY A 48 -8.31 5.70 -2.16
C GLY A 48 -7.44 5.34 -0.97
N ASP A 49 -8.09 4.97 0.13
CA ASP A 49 -7.44 4.31 1.28
C ASP A 49 -6.96 2.90 0.91
N ARG A 50 -7.78 2.19 0.12
CA ARG A 50 -7.46 0.88 -0.43
C ARG A 50 -7.40 0.95 -1.94
N LEU A 51 -6.50 0.16 -2.52
CA LEU A 51 -6.27 0.11 -3.96
C LEU A 51 -7.50 -0.38 -4.75
N ASN A 52 -8.42 -1.07 -4.07
CA ASN A 52 -9.66 -1.60 -4.62
C ASN A 52 -10.92 -0.89 -4.10
N ASP A 53 -10.81 0.32 -3.56
CA ASP A 53 -12.02 1.09 -3.19
C ASP A 53 -12.44 2.06 -4.30
N VAL A 54 -11.49 2.54 -5.10
CA VAL A 54 -11.70 3.59 -6.11
C VAL A 54 -11.06 3.24 -7.45
N PRO A 55 -11.54 3.81 -8.56
CA PRO A 55 -10.82 3.72 -9.82
C PRO A 55 -9.41 4.30 -9.67
N THR A 56 -8.43 3.63 -10.26
CA THR A 56 -7.13 4.27 -10.47
C THR A 56 -7.28 5.33 -11.55
N SER A 57 -6.46 6.38 -11.50
CA SER A 57 -6.63 7.53 -12.38
C SER A 57 -5.30 8.17 -12.73
N HIS A 58 -5.27 8.91 -13.84
CA HIS A 58 -4.19 9.83 -14.10
C HIS A 58 -4.21 10.98 -13.07
N TRP A 59 -3.07 11.64 -12.85
CA TRP A 59 -2.99 12.78 -11.92
C TRP A 59 -3.94 13.92 -12.34
N ILE A 60 -4.02 14.17 -13.65
CA ILE A 60 -4.99 15.10 -14.25
C ILE A 60 -6.34 14.38 -14.34
N GLU A 61 -7.34 14.91 -13.64
CA GLU A 61 -8.65 14.28 -13.48
C GLU A 61 -9.42 14.08 -14.79
N SER A 62 -9.14 14.88 -15.82
CA SER A 62 -9.77 14.75 -17.14
C SER A 62 -9.24 13.57 -17.97
N GLN A 63 -8.14 12.95 -17.56
CA GLN A 63 -7.57 11.79 -18.25
C GLN A 63 -7.92 10.50 -17.50
N ASN A 64 -8.79 9.68 -18.09
CA ASN A 64 -9.15 8.40 -17.52
C ASN A 64 -8.06 7.35 -17.84
N MET A 65 -7.33 6.90 -16.82
CA MET A 65 -6.36 5.81 -16.89
C MET A 65 -6.64 4.79 -15.78
N SER A 66 -7.84 4.22 -15.81
CA SER A 66 -8.26 3.21 -14.84
C SER A 66 -7.74 1.82 -15.21
N LEU A 67 -7.06 1.21 -14.24
CA LEU A 67 -6.62 -0.17 -14.23
C LEU A 67 -7.45 -0.98 -13.24
N VAL A 68 -7.75 -2.23 -13.61
CA VAL A 68 -8.39 -3.23 -12.74
C VAL A 68 -7.46 -4.43 -12.60
N GLY A 69 -7.27 -4.89 -11.35
CA GLY A 69 -6.49 -6.08 -11.03
C GLY A 69 -7.37 -7.16 -10.43
N LEU A 70 -7.43 -8.31 -11.10
CA LEU A 70 -8.14 -9.50 -10.65
C LEU A 70 -7.17 -10.66 -10.44
N ILE A 71 -7.37 -11.43 -9.39
CA ILE A 71 -6.65 -12.68 -9.14
C ILE A 71 -7.64 -13.85 -9.20
N ARG A 72 -7.24 -14.93 -9.88
CA ARG A 72 -7.97 -16.20 -9.92
C ARG A 72 -7.27 -17.20 -9.01
N ILE A 73 -8.01 -17.75 -8.07
CA ILE A 73 -7.51 -18.74 -7.09
C ILE A 73 -8.17 -20.08 -7.41
N ASN A 74 -7.47 -21.20 -7.13
CA ASN A 74 -7.96 -22.57 -7.31
C ASN A 74 -8.52 -22.84 -8.72
N ASN A 75 -7.70 -22.65 -9.76
CA ASN A 75 -8.11 -22.82 -11.17
C ASN A 75 -9.32 -21.98 -11.61
N GLY A 76 -9.62 -20.88 -10.92
CA GLY A 76 -10.68 -19.94 -11.30
C GLY A 76 -12.01 -20.16 -10.60
N SER A 77 -12.10 -21.07 -9.62
CA SER A 77 -13.30 -21.21 -8.78
C SER A 77 -13.59 -19.96 -7.95
N LYS A 78 -12.57 -19.16 -7.64
CA LYS A 78 -12.71 -17.89 -6.91
C LYS A 78 -11.95 -16.78 -7.64
N ILE A 79 -12.62 -15.65 -7.84
CA ILE A 79 -12.05 -14.46 -8.46
C ILE A 79 -12.16 -13.33 -7.44
N LEU A 80 -11.03 -12.73 -7.08
CA LEU A 80 -10.96 -11.59 -6.17
C LEU A 80 -10.39 -10.37 -6.88
N ARG A 81 -10.86 -9.19 -6.49
CA ARG A 81 -10.36 -7.91 -7.00
C ARG A 81 -9.37 -7.27 -6.02
N PHE A 82 -8.13 -7.10 -6.45
CA PHE A 82 -7.09 -6.45 -5.64
C PHE A 82 -6.81 -5.00 -6.07
N MET A 83 -7.29 -4.54 -7.24
CA MET A 83 -7.06 -3.16 -7.71
C MET A 83 -8.19 -2.61 -8.57
N GLY A 84 -8.45 -1.31 -8.45
CA GLY A 84 -9.43 -0.57 -9.25
C GLY A 84 -10.86 -0.92 -8.87
N VAL A 85 -11.85 -0.44 -9.64
CA VAL A 85 -13.28 -0.76 -9.46
C VAL A 85 -13.77 -1.56 -10.67
N THR A 86 -14.59 -2.58 -10.42
CA THR A 86 -15.20 -3.43 -11.44
C THR A 86 -16.66 -3.70 -11.05
N ASP A 87 -17.29 -4.68 -11.71
CA ASP A 87 -18.58 -5.23 -11.31
C ASP A 87 -18.63 -5.53 -9.79
N GLU A 88 -19.69 -5.10 -9.13
CA GLU A 88 -19.90 -5.27 -7.68
C GLU A 88 -20.00 -6.74 -7.26
N SER A 89 -20.30 -7.64 -8.20
CA SER A 89 -20.31 -9.10 -7.96
C SER A 89 -18.92 -9.69 -7.69
N ILE A 90 -17.83 -8.97 -8.01
CA ILE A 90 -16.47 -9.43 -7.75
C ILE A 90 -16.00 -8.91 -6.39
N GLU A 91 -15.83 -9.84 -5.46
CA GLU A 91 -15.41 -9.56 -4.08
C GLU A 91 -14.02 -8.88 -4.02
N PRO A 92 -13.87 -7.78 -3.25
CA PRO A 92 -12.57 -7.16 -3.03
C PRO A 92 -11.67 -8.02 -2.14
N MET A 93 -10.43 -8.24 -2.56
CA MET A 93 -9.40 -8.86 -1.73
C MET A 93 -9.03 -7.92 -0.56
N ARG A 94 -8.83 -8.47 0.63
CA ARG A 94 -8.51 -7.65 1.81
C ARG A 94 -7.09 -7.08 1.71
N GLN A 95 -6.97 -5.75 1.69
CA GLN A 95 -5.69 -5.06 1.79
C GLN A 95 -5.20 -5.08 3.25
N ILE A 96 -3.99 -5.59 3.47
CA ILE A 96 -3.34 -5.68 4.79
C ILE A 96 -2.38 -4.51 5.00
N GLN A 97 -1.62 -4.15 3.97
CA GLN A 97 -0.58 -3.13 4.07
C GLN A 97 -0.44 -2.36 2.76
N VAL A 98 -0.09 -1.08 2.87
CA VAL A 98 0.52 -0.29 1.81
C VAL A 98 1.81 0.33 2.35
N ARG A 99 2.89 0.30 1.56
CA ARG A 99 4.16 0.96 1.87
C ARG A 99 4.65 1.73 0.66
N VAL A 100 4.72 3.05 0.80
CA VAL A 100 5.24 3.94 -0.24
C VAL A 100 6.71 4.23 0.03
N GLN A 101 7.56 3.92 -0.93
CA GLN A 101 9.00 4.15 -0.92
C GLN A 101 9.37 5.06 -2.11
N PRO A 102 10.60 5.63 -2.14
CA PRO A 102 10.97 6.59 -3.18
C PRO A 102 10.81 6.10 -4.62
N THR A 103 11.00 4.81 -4.90
CA THR A 103 10.90 4.23 -6.25
C THR A 103 9.90 3.08 -6.35
N GLN A 104 9.25 2.74 -5.25
CA GLN A 104 8.39 1.56 -5.16
C GLN A 104 7.17 1.83 -4.31
N THR A 105 6.05 1.25 -4.72
CA THR A 105 4.86 1.14 -3.88
C THR A 105 4.55 -0.33 -3.70
N LEU A 106 4.49 -0.79 -2.45
CA LEU A 106 4.23 -2.18 -2.10
C LEU A 106 2.86 -2.30 -1.45
N TYR A 107 2.07 -3.26 -1.90
CA TYR A 107 0.81 -3.65 -1.29
C TYR A 107 0.87 -5.12 -0.87
N VAL A 108 0.23 -5.42 0.26
CA VAL A 108 -0.02 -6.80 0.70
C VAL A 108 -1.52 -7.00 0.74
N PHE A 109 -2.01 -8.00 0.03
CA PHE A 109 -3.40 -8.45 0.10
C PHE A 109 -3.44 -9.87 0.63
N GLN A 110 -4.54 -10.21 1.31
CA GLN A 110 -4.72 -11.55 1.87
C GLN A 110 -6.13 -12.06 1.61
N SER A 111 -6.22 -13.34 1.23
CA SER A 111 -7.42 -14.16 1.34
C SER A 111 -7.15 -15.31 2.31
N GLU A 112 -8.12 -16.21 2.48
CA GLU A 112 -7.93 -17.42 3.29
C GLU A 112 -6.88 -18.36 2.69
N GLU A 113 -6.72 -18.32 1.37
CA GLU A 113 -5.93 -19.26 0.59
C GLU A 113 -4.56 -18.71 0.18
N VAL A 114 -4.44 -17.40 -0.07
CA VAL A 114 -3.22 -16.79 -0.61
C VAL A 114 -2.93 -15.41 -0.02
N GLU A 115 -1.64 -15.09 0.09
CA GLU A 115 -1.13 -13.73 0.26
C GLU A 115 -0.58 -13.23 -1.08
N LEU A 116 -1.03 -12.06 -1.52
CA LEU A 116 -0.57 -11.40 -2.74
C LEU A 116 0.30 -10.20 -2.36
N ASN A 117 1.58 -10.29 -2.68
CA ASN A 117 2.53 -9.19 -2.59
C ASN A 117 2.63 -8.49 -3.96
N LEU A 118 2.20 -7.24 -4.02
CA LEU A 118 2.17 -6.44 -5.25
C LEU A 118 3.17 -5.29 -5.15
N THR A 119 4.14 -5.25 -6.06
CA THR A 119 5.14 -4.19 -6.12
C THR A 119 5.02 -3.42 -7.43
N PHE A 120 4.72 -2.13 -7.30
CA PHE A 120 4.84 -1.17 -8.38
C PHE A 120 6.24 -0.55 -8.36
N ILE A 121 6.91 -0.48 -9.51
CA ILE A 121 8.25 0.07 -9.63
C ILE A 121 8.21 1.27 -10.57
N GLN A 122 8.81 2.38 -10.13
CA GLN A 122 9.03 3.55 -10.96
C GLN A 122 10.45 3.46 -11.52
N PRO A 123 10.63 3.27 -12.83
CA PRO A 123 11.96 3.36 -13.41
C PRO A 123 12.42 4.81 -13.31
N ALA A 124 13.51 5.07 -12.59
CA ALA A 124 14.13 6.37 -12.55
C ALA A 124 14.78 6.67 -13.91
N PHE A 125 14.00 7.18 -14.86
CA PHE A 125 14.54 7.71 -16.11
C PHE A 125 15.04 9.14 -15.88
N MET A 126 16.30 9.28 -15.46
CA MET A 126 17.04 10.53 -15.67
C MET A 126 17.69 10.46 -17.05
N HIS A 127 16.98 10.90 -18.09
CA HIS A 127 17.63 11.26 -19.36
C HIS A 127 17.78 12.78 -19.41
N SER A 128 19.05 13.20 -19.44
CA SER A 128 19.60 14.53 -19.75
C SER A 128 18.74 15.76 -19.41
N LEU A 129 19.26 16.62 -18.53
CA LEU A 129 18.80 18.00 -18.28
C LEU A 129 18.89 18.95 -19.49
N GLU A 130 19.11 18.42 -20.69
CA GLU A 130 19.14 19.20 -21.92
C GLU A 130 17.84 18.99 -22.68
N LEU A 131 17.21 20.11 -23.08
CA LEU A 131 16.05 20.24 -23.97
C LEU A 131 14.66 20.35 -23.30
N SER A 132 14.34 21.56 -22.85
CA SER A 132 13.03 22.19 -23.11
C SER A 132 13.16 23.72 -23.11
N SER A 133 14.01 24.22 -24.01
CA SER A 133 14.00 25.61 -24.47
C SER A 133 13.90 25.61 -26.00
N LEU A 134 12.71 25.30 -26.51
CA LEU A 134 12.24 25.62 -27.87
C LEU A 134 10.75 25.93 -27.79
#